data_AF-A0AAV1CN83-F1
#
_entry.id   AF-A0AAV1CN83-F1
#
_cell.length_a   1.000
_cell.length_b   1.000
_cell.length_c   1.000
_cell.angle_alpha   90.00
_cell.angle_beta   90.00
_cell.angle_gamma   90.00
#
_symmetry.space_group_name_H-M   'P 1'
#
loop_
_entity.id
_entity.type
_entity.pdbx_description
1 polymer ?
#
loop_
_entity_poly.entity_id
_entity_poly.type
_entity_poly.pdbx_seq_one_letter_code
_entity_poly.pdbx_strand_id
1 'polypeptide(L)'
;MSGSEGSSGHSAAAGEAPAAASGDNKKKEKARVSRTSMILWHAHQNDAAAVRKLLEEDRSLVHAKDYDNRTPLHVAALHGWIDVGKTLIEFGADVNAQDRWKNTPLADAEGAKKHGMIELLKSYGGLSYGQNGSHFEPRAVPPPLPNKCDWEIDPSELDFSNSAIIGKGSFGEILKACWRGTPVAVKRILPNLSDDRLVIQDFRHEVNLLVKLRHPNIVQFLGAVTEKKPLMLITEYLRGGDLHQYLKEKGALNPATAINFAMDIARGMAYLHNEPNVVIHRDLKPRNVLLVNTSADHLKVGDFGLSKLIRVQHSHDVYKLTGETGSCEYFLFVLCRLKMCLLVS
;
A
#
# COMPACT_ATOMS: atom_id res chain seq x y z
N MET A 1 47.33 21.40 34.38
CA MET A 1 47.06 20.30 33.44
C MET A 1 47.14 19.02 34.26
N SER A 2 46.04 18.50 34.83
CA SER A 2 44.89 17.81 34.19
C SER A 2 45.21 16.33 33.88
N GLY A 3 44.55 15.38 34.57
CA GLY A 3 44.70 13.95 34.24
C GLY A 3 44.32 12.93 35.33
N SER A 4 43.09 12.98 35.87
CA SER A 4 42.41 11.77 36.35
C SER A 4 41.93 10.92 35.15
N GLU A 5 41.50 9.67 35.26
CA GLU A 5 41.27 8.72 36.38
C GLU A 5 41.69 7.30 35.87
N GLY A 6 41.52 6.13 36.50
CA GLY A 6 40.74 5.63 37.63
C GLY A 6 40.32 4.18 37.32
N SER A 7 41.12 3.18 37.71
CA SER A 7 40.92 1.76 37.33
C SER A 7 39.95 1.03 38.26
N SER A 8 38.92 0.38 37.71
CA SER A 8 37.89 -0.34 38.48
C SER A 8 38.19 -1.85 38.60
N GLY A 9 38.14 -2.34 39.84
CA GLY A 9 38.35 -3.74 40.19
C GLY A 9 37.10 -4.63 40.06
N HIS A 10 37.31 -5.93 40.24
CA HIS A 10 36.29 -6.98 40.12
C HIS A 10 35.18 -6.89 41.19
N SER A 11 33.97 -7.29 40.82
CA SER A 11 33.14 -8.14 41.70
C SER A 11 32.26 -9.07 40.86
N ALA A 12 32.25 -10.36 41.20
CA ALA A 12 31.33 -11.33 40.62
C ALA A 12 30.12 -11.47 41.54
N ALA A 13 28.92 -11.24 41.01
CA ALA A 13 27.65 -11.50 41.69
C ALA A 13 26.80 -12.39 40.79
N ALA A 14 26.33 -13.51 41.33
CA ALA A 14 25.51 -14.46 40.59
C ALA A 14 24.13 -13.85 40.30
N GLY A 15 23.80 -13.65 39.03
CA GLY A 15 22.45 -13.32 38.59
C GLY A 15 21.61 -14.60 38.49
N GLU A 16 20.51 -14.66 39.23
CA GLU A 16 19.57 -15.77 39.17
C GLU A 16 18.97 -15.91 37.76
N ALA A 17 18.96 -17.14 37.23
CA ALA A 17 18.29 -17.44 35.97
C ALA A 17 16.76 -17.37 36.15
N PRO A 18 15.99 -16.84 35.18
CA PRO A 18 14.55 -16.68 35.31
C PRO A 18 13.85 -18.04 35.42
N ALA A 19 13.11 -18.24 36.51
CA ALA A 19 12.43 -19.50 36.82
C ALA A 19 11.38 -19.88 35.75
N ALA A 20 11.35 -21.17 35.39
CA ALA A 20 10.54 -21.69 34.29
C ALA A 20 9.03 -21.78 34.62
N ALA A 21 8.29 -20.69 34.40
CA ALA A 21 6.81 -20.66 34.45
C ALA A 21 6.18 -21.39 33.23
N SER A 22 6.25 -22.73 33.20
CA SER A 22 6.23 -23.48 31.92
C SER A 22 5.07 -24.47 31.69
N GLY A 23 4.31 -24.86 32.72
CA GLY A 23 3.23 -25.87 32.61
C GLY A 23 1.81 -25.30 32.78
N ASP A 24 1.37 -25.17 34.04
CA ASP A 24 -0.03 -24.81 34.34
C ASP A 24 -0.42 -23.39 33.93
N ASN A 25 0.52 -22.44 33.90
CA ASN A 25 0.21 -21.07 33.50
C ASN A 25 -0.29 -21.03 32.04
N LYS A 26 0.38 -21.77 31.13
CA LYS A 26 -0.04 -21.91 29.73
C LYS A 26 -1.40 -22.61 29.57
N LYS A 27 -1.73 -23.57 30.44
CA LYS A 27 -3.05 -24.23 30.44
C LYS A 27 -4.15 -23.28 30.91
N LYS A 28 -3.93 -22.56 32.02
CA LYS A 28 -4.85 -21.54 32.56
C LYS A 28 -5.06 -20.40 31.58
N GLU A 29 -4.00 -19.93 30.93
CA GLU A 29 -4.04 -18.89 29.91
C GLU A 29 -4.81 -19.35 28.66
N LYS A 30 -4.57 -20.56 28.15
CA LYS A 30 -5.34 -21.13 27.03
C LYS A 30 -6.83 -21.31 27.39
N ALA A 31 -7.15 -21.74 28.62
CA ALA A 31 -8.53 -21.84 29.10
C ALA A 31 -9.20 -20.45 29.22
N ARG A 32 -8.47 -19.44 29.71
CA ARG A 32 -8.94 -18.05 29.80
C ARG A 32 -9.22 -17.45 28.42
N VAL A 33 -8.30 -17.62 27.47
CA VAL A 33 -8.50 -17.22 26.06
C VAL A 33 -9.75 -17.91 25.48
N SER A 34 -9.95 -19.20 25.75
CA SER A 34 -11.15 -19.92 25.31
C SER A 34 -12.45 -19.36 25.90
N ARG A 35 -12.48 -18.95 27.17
CA ARG A 35 -13.68 -18.34 27.80
C ARG A 35 -13.89 -16.89 27.33
N THR A 36 -12.82 -16.13 27.09
CA THR A 36 -12.87 -14.80 26.44
C THR A 36 -13.52 -14.88 25.06
N SER A 37 -13.08 -15.80 24.19
CA SER A 37 -13.72 -16.00 22.88
C SER A 37 -15.19 -16.42 23.00
N MET A 38 -15.54 -17.21 24.01
CA MET A 38 -16.91 -17.69 24.23
C MET A 38 -17.87 -16.55 24.61
N ILE A 39 -17.53 -15.69 25.57
CA ILE A 39 -18.42 -14.56 25.92
C ILE A 39 -18.56 -13.56 24.77
N LEU A 40 -17.50 -13.29 24.01
CA LEU A 40 -17.55 -12.44 22.82
C LEU A 40 -18.44 -13.04 21.72
N TRP A 41 -18.42 -14.36 21.54
CA TRP A 41 -19.30 -15.07 20.61
C TRP A 41 -20.77 -14.95 21.01
N HIS A 42 -21.14 -15.25 22.25
CA HIS A 42 -22.53 -15.10 22.70
C HIS A 42 -23.01 -13.64 22.66
N ALA A 43 -22.11 -12.69 22.96
CA ALA A 43 -22.40 -11.27 22.81
C ALA A 43 -22.63 -10.87 21.33
N HIS A 44 -21.95 -11.49 20.36
CA HIS A 44 -22.20 -11.28 18.93
C HIS A 44 -23.55 -11.88 18.47
N GLN A 45 -23.94 -13.04 19.00
CA GLN A 45 -25.15 -13.78 18.61
C GLN A 45 -26.46 -13.28 19.27
N ASN A 46 -26.43 -12.16 20.00
CA ASN A 46 -27.56 -11.63 20.79
C ASN A 46 -28.06 -12.58 21.91
N ASP A 47 -27.21 -13.47 22.42
CA ASP A 47 -27.57 -14.48 23.42
C ASP A 47 -27.35 -13.95 24.86
N ALA A 48 -28.25 -13.08 25.30
CA ALA A 48 -28.19 -12.47 26.63
C ALA A 48 -28.27 -13.50 27.77
N ALA A 49 -28.92 -14.65 27.56
CA ALA A 49 -29.04 -15.71 28.55
C ALA A 49 -27.71 -16.44 28.78
N ALA A 50 -27.01 -16.83 27.71
CA ALA A 50 -25.69 -17.42 27.84
C ALA A 50 -24.64 -16.42 28.33
N VAL A 51 -24.70 -15.15 27.89
CA VAL A 51 -23.82 -14.09 28.43
C VAL A 51 -24.03 -13.94 29.94
N ARG A 52 -25.29 -13.87 30.43
CA ARG A 52 -25.59 -13.80 31.86
C ARG A 52 -25.03 -15.00 32.62
N LYS A 53 -25.30 -16.22 32.16
CA LYS A 53 -24.80 -17.45 32.78
C LYS A 53 -23.26 -17.48 32.85
N LEU A 54 -22.57 -17.09 31.79
CA LEU A 54 -21.10 -17.03 31.77
C LEU A 54 -20.53 -16.02 32.77
N LEU A 55 -21.23 -14.91 33.00
CA LEU A 55 -20.86 -13.87 33.97
C LEU A 55 -21.20 -14.24 35.42
N GLU A 56 -22.21 -15.08 35.63
CA GLU A 56 -22.52 -15.70 36.92
C GLU A 56 -21.47 -16.75 37.30
N GLU A 57 -20.97 -17.53 36.32
CA GLU A 57 -19.85 -18.48 36.50
C GLU A 57 -18.50 -17.77 36.70
N ASP A 58 -18.20 -16.73 35.91
CA ASP A 58 -16.96 -15.97 35.96
C ASP A 58 -17.19 -14.49 35.62
N ARG A 59 -17.38 -13.68 36.68
CA ARG A 59 -17.62 -12.24 36.56
C ARG A 59 -16.46 -11.48 35.90
N SER A 60 -15.25 -12.03 35.89
CA SER A 60 -14.10 -11.35 35.27
C SER A 60 -14.21 -11.25 33.74
N LEU A 61 -15.07 -12.09 33.12
CA LEU A 61 -15.32 -12.09 31.69
C LEU A 61 -15.98 -10.80 31.18
N VAL A 62 -16.59 -9.99 32.04
CA VAL A 62 -17.18 -8.69 31.65
C VAL A 62 -16.12 -7.71 31.10
N HIS A 63 -14.87 -7.84 31.55
CA HIS A 63 -13.71 -7.07 31.08
C HIS A 63 -12.79 -7.88 30.16
N ALA A 64 -13.27 -9.02 29.63
CA ALA A 64 -12.52 -9.78 28.63
C ALA A 64 -12.26 -8.93 27.37
N LYS A 65 -11.13 -9.18 26.70
CA LYS A 65 -10.70 -8.41 25.53
C LYS A 65 -10.24 -9.32 24.40
N ASP A 66 -10.64 -9.00 23.18
CA ASP A 66 -10.11 -9.67 21.98
C ASP A 66 -8.72 -9.13 21.58
N TYR A 67 -8.20 -9.60 20.44
CA TYR A 67 -6.92 -9.12 19.90
C TYR A 67 -6.87 -7.59 19.70
N ASP A 68 -8.02 -6.98 19.38
CA ASP A 68 -8.17 -5.55 19.13
C ASP A 68 -8.58 -4.77 20.40
N ASN A 69 -8.40 -5.36 21.59
CA ASN A 69 -8.78 -4.83 22.90
C ASN A 69 -10.29 -4.58 23.10
N ARG A 70 -11.16 -5.07 22.21
CA ARG A 70 -12.61 -4.86 22.29
C ARG A 70 -13.21 -5.74 23.39
N THR A 71 -14.08 -5.14 24.19
CA THR A 71 -14.85 -5.83 25.24
C THR A 71 -16.16 -6.41 24.69
N PRO A 72 -16.84 -7.33 25.41
CA PRO A 72 -18.17 -7.79 25.02
C PRO A 72 -19.18 -6.64 24.81
N LEU A 73 -19.00 -5.52 25.52
CA LEU A 73 -19.86 -4.35 25.37
C LEU A 73 -19.66 -3.63 24.02
N HIS A 74 -18.43 -3.58 23.48
CA HIS A 74 -18.19 -3.09 22.11
C HIS A 74 -18.92 -3.96 21.08
N VAL A 75 -18.82 -5.30 21.22
CA VAL A 75 -19.49 -6.24 20.31
C VAL A 75 -21.01 -6.08 20.36
N ALA A 76 -21.59 -6.04 21.55
CA ALA A 76 -23.03 -5.79 21.70
C ALA A 76 -23.44 -4.42 21.13
N ALA A 77 -22.61 -3.39 21.33
CA ALA A 77 -22.89 -2.03 20.90
C ALA A 77 -22.90 -1.86 19.38
N LEU A 78 -21.90 -2.41 18.69
CA LEU A 78 -21.78 -2.42 17.23
C LEU A 78 -23.00 -3.05 16.54
N HIS A 79 -23.53 -4.13 17.10
CA HIS A 79 -24.72 -4.79 16.55
C HIS A 79 -26.04 -4.15 16.99
N GLY A 80 -26.06 -3.47 18.14
CA GLY A 80 -27.25 -2.85 18.74
C GLY A 80 -28.03 -3.79 19.66
N TRP A 81 -27.37 -4.78 20.26
CA TRP A 81 -27.97 -5.80 21.11
C TRP A 81 -28.28 -5.28 22.51
N ILE A 82 -29.43 -4.61 22.64
CA ILE A 82 -29.86 -3.87 23.83
C ILE A 82 -29.82 -4.73 25.10
N ASP A 83 -30.36 -5.95 25.06
CA ASP A 83 -30.50 -6.78 26.27
C ASP A 83 -29.19 -7.45 26.69
N VAL A 84 -28.30 -7.72 25.73
CA VAL A 84 -26.90 -8.08 26.00
C VAL A 84 -26.16 -6.88 26.61
N GLY A 85 -26.33 -5.68 26.07
CA GLY A 85 -25.73 -4.44 26.58
C GLY A 85 -26.16 -4.14 28.01
N LYS A 86 -27.46 -4.19 28.30
CA LYS A 86 -28.01 -4.07 29.68
C LYS A 86 -27.38 -5.10 30.62
N THR A 87 -27.39 -6.39 30.22
CA THR A 87 -26.81 -7.48 31.02
C THR A 87 -25.32 -7.23 31.32
N LEU A 88 -24.54 -6.76 30.35
CA LEU A 88 -23.13 -6.44 30.56
C LEU A 88 -22.94 -5.26 31.52
N ILE A 89 -23.74 -4.20 31.39
CA ILE A 89 -23.70 -3.02 32.26
C ILE A 89 -24.11 -3.40 33.71
N GLU A 90 -25.17 -4.20 33.90
CA GLU A 90 -25.60 -4.73 35.20
C GLU A 90 -24.47 -5.48 35.94
N PHE A 91 -23.64 -6.22 35.21
CA PHE A 91 -22.52 -6.97 35.80
C PHE A 91 -21.26 -6.12 36.06
N GLY A 92 -21.24 -4.87 35.57
CA GLY A 92 -20.15 -3.90 35.79
C GLY A 92 -19.26 -3.65 34.58
N ALA A 93 -19.76 -3.84 33.35
CA ALA A 93 -19.01 -3.47 32.15
C ALA A 93 -18.65 -1.98 32.14
N ASP A 94 -17.38 -1.68 31.84
CA ASP A 94 -16.91 -0.31 31.62
C ASP A 94 -17.50 0.23 30.30
N VAL A 95 -18.46 1.15 30.45
CA VAL A 95 -19.17 1.84 29.35
C VAL A 95 -18.23 2.71 28.51
N ASN A 96 -17.08 3.10 29.08
CA ASN A 96 -16.07 3.96 28.46
C ASN A 96 -14.75 3.21 28.17
N ALA A 97 -14.78 1.88 28.19
CA ALA A 97 -13.64 1.05 27.81
C ALA A 97 -13.16 1.41 26.40
N GLN A 98 -11.84 1.45 26.20
CA GLN A 98 -11.25 1.76 24.90
C GLN A 98 -10.67 0.52 24.21
N ASP A 99 -10.96 0.39 22.91
CA ASP A 99 -10.34 -0.57 21.99
C ASP A 99 -8.93 -0.13 21.54
N ARG A 100 -8.31 -0.89 20.62
CA ARG A 100 -7.01 -0.58 20.01
C ARG A 100 -6.97 0.77 19.28
N TRP A 101 -8.09 1.23 18.76
CA TRP A 101 -8.24 2.48 18.01
C TRP A 101 -8.75 3.65 18.86
N LYS A 102 -8.94 3.42 20.18
CA LYS A 102 -9.51 4.34 21.17
C LYS A 102 -10.99 4.65 20.99
N ASN A 103 -11.74 3.80 20.30
CA ASN A 103 -13.20 3.87 20.29
C ASN A 103 -13.75 3.39 21.63
N THR A 104 -14.90 3.95 22.02
CA THR A 104 -15.76 3.40 23.07
C THR A 104 -16.90 2.59 22.47
N PRO A 105 -17.60 1.74 23.26
CA PRO A 105 -18.84 1.12 22.83
C PRO A 105 -19.87 2.11 22.28
N LEU A 106 -19.92 3.33 22.82
CA LEU A 106 -20.81 4.37 22.31
C LEU A 106 -20.42 4.83 20.89
N ALA A 107 -19.12 5.00 20.60
CA ALA A 107 -18.65 5.36 19.27
C ALA A 107 -18.97 4.27 18.22
N ASP A 108 -18.82 2.99 18.57
CA ASP A 108 -19.21 1.87 17.71
C ASP A 108 -20.74 1.84 17.47
N ALA A 109 -21.57 2.11 18.49
CA ALA A 109 -23.02 2.20 18.34
C ALA A 109 -23.45 3.40 17.48
N GLU A 110 -22.79 4.55 17.61
CA GLU A 110 -23.04 5.76 16.82
C GLU A 110 -22.68 5.54 15.34
N GLY A 111 -21.50 4.99 15.06
CA GLY A 111 -21.06 4.69 13.69
C GLY A 111 -21.90 3.60 13.01
N ALA A 112 -22.37 2.59 13.76
CA ALA A 112 -23.32 1.59 13.29
C ALA A 112 -24.80 2.05 13.29
N LYS A 113 -25.05 3.32 13.67
CA LYS A 113 -26.36 3.99 13.65
C LYS A 113 -27.44 3.25 14.47
N LYS A 114 -27.04 2.71 15.63
CA LYS A 114 -27.85 1.87 16.54
C LYS A 114 -28.57 2.69 17.60
N HIS A 115 -29.54 3.50 17.19
CA HIS A 115 -30.30 4.46 18.01
C HIS A 115 -30.63 4.01 19.46
N GLY A 116 -31.32 2.88 19.66
CA GLY A 116 -31.66 2.41 21.01
C GLY A 116 -30.45 2.02 21.89
N MET A 117 -29.33 1.64 21.28
CA MET A 117 -28.08 1.36 22.00
C MET A 117 -27.32 2.64 22.34
N ILE A 118 -27.36 3.64 21.44
CA ILE A 118 -26.82 4.98 21.66
C ILE A 118 -27.54 5.62 22.88
N GLU A 119 -28.86 5.51 22.95
CA GLU A 119 -29.67 5.98 24.09
C GLU A 119 -29.33 5.23 25.38
N LEU A 120 -29.22 3.89 25.34
CA LEU A 120 -28.81 3.08 26.48
C LEU A 120 -27.43 3.50 27.00
N LEU A 121 -26.41 3.53 26.16
CA LEU A 121 -25.04 3.84 26.58
C LEU A 121 -24.94 5.28 27.12
N LYS A 122 -25.66 6.25 26.53
CA LYS A 122 -25.73 7.63 27.04
C LYS A 122 -26.41 7.72 28.40
N SER A 123 -27.46 6.95 28.67
CA SER A 123 -28.13 6.96 29.99
C SER A 123 -27.25 6.41 31.13
N TYR A 124 -26.26 5.57 30.81
CA TYR A 124 -25.25 5.07 31.75
C TYR A 124 -23.92 5.86 31.71
N GLY A 125 -23.92 7.10 31.20
CA GLY A 125 -22.73 7.96 31.22
C GLY A 125 -21.64 7.58 30.20
N GLY A 126 -22.03 6.89 29.13
CA GLY A 126 -21.18 6.61 27.98
C GLY A 126 -20.77 7.89 27.24
N LEU A 127 -19.48 7.99 26.94
CA LEU A 127 -18.85 9.11 26.26
C LEU A 127 -18.38 8.67 24.88
N SER A 128 -18.62 9.50 23.88
CA SER A 128 -18.14 9.25 22.51
C SER A 128 -16.68 9.68 22.44
N TYR A 129 -15.77 8.71 22.58
CA TYR A 129 -14.34 8.90 22.38
C TYR A 129 -13.90 8.09 21.15
N GLY A 130 -13.03 8.70 20.35
CA GLY A 130 -12.63 8.18 19.04
C GLY A 130 -12.59 9.29 18.00
N GLN A 131 -11.67 10.25 18.11
CA GLN A 131 -11.46 11.28 17.07
C GLN A 131 -11.06 10.67 15.70
N ASN A 132 -10.63 9.41 15.68
CA ASN A 132 -10.17 8.65 14.53
C ASN A 132 -10.95 7.33 14.41
N GLY A 133 -12.28 7.41 14.36
CA GLY A 133 -13.18 6.27 14.61
C GLY A 133 -12.92 4.97 13.81
N SER A 134 -13.32 3.83 14.40
CA SER A 134 -13.49 2.53 13.71
C SER A 134 -14.30 2.66 12.42
N HIS A 135 -15.26 3.59 12.45
CA HIS A 135 -15.96 4.07 11.28
C HIS A 135 -15.16 5.16 10.56
N PHE A 136 -14.29 4.73 9.65
CA PHE A 136 -14.33 5.36 8.33
C PHE A 136 -15.78 5.25 7.85
N GLU A 137 -16.58 6.31 7.97
CA GLU A 137 -17.45 6.61 6.82
C GLU A 137 -16.47 6.74 5.66
N PRO A 138 -16.54 5.86 4.63
CA PRO A 138 -15.72 6.07 3.46
C PRO A 138 -16.11 7.47 2.98
N ARG A 139 -15.17 8.42 2.97
CA ARG A 139 -15.38 9.69 2.28
C ARG A 139 -15.82 9.28 0.89
N ALA A 140 -17.11 9.46 0.60
CA ALA A 140 -17.68 9.00 -0.64
C ALA A 140 -16.85 9.68 -1.72
N VAL A 141 -16.03 8.92 -2.43
CA VAL A 141 -15.23 9.47 -3.51
C VAL A 141 -16.29 9.99 -4.48
N PRO A 142 -16.41 11.32 -4.66
CA PRO A 142 -17.47 11.85 -5.48
C PRO A 142 -17.33 11.20 -6.86
N PRO A 143 -18.44 10.83 -7.51
CA PRO A 143 -18.35 10.21 -8.82
C PRO A 143 -17.51 11.11 -9.75
N PRO A 144 -16.74 10.52 -10.67
CA PRO A 144 -16.02 11.23 -11.73
C PRO A 144 -16.76 12.49 -12.18
N LEU A 145 -16.19 13.67 -11.88
CA LEU A 145 -16.82 14.92 -12.29
C LEU A 145 -16.84 14.93 -13.82
N PRO A 146 -17.99 15.12 -14.51
CA PRO A 146 -18.11 14.85 -15.94
C PRO A 146 -17.10 15.56 -16.86
N ASN A 147 -16.51 16.66 -16.38
CA ASN A 147 -15.55 17.49 -17.10
C ASN A 147 -14.14 17.50 -16.47
N LYS A 148 -13.85 16.67 -15.46
CA LYS A 148 -12.50 16.53 -14.88
C LYS A 148 -11.96 15.14 -15.18
N CYS A 149 -10.69 15.05 -15.59
CA CYS A 149 -10.02 13.77 -15.74
C CYS A 149 -9.81 13.12 -14.36
N ASP A 150 -10.30 11.88 -14.18
CA ASP A 150 -10.16 11.11 -12.92
C ASP A 150 -8.71 10.89 -12.47
N TRP A 151 -7.76 11.06 -13.40
CA TRP A 151 -6.33 10.93 -13.16
C TRP A 151 -5.65 12.24 -12.74
N GLU A 152 -6.31 13.40 -12.78
CA GLU A 152 -5.72 14.69 -12.35
C GLU A 152 -5.80 14.81 -10.82
N ILE A 153 -4.64 14.62 -10.18
CA ILE A 153 -4.45 14.61 -8.72
C ILE A 153 -4.21 16.04 -8.22
N ASP A 154 -4.80 16.41 -7.08
CA ASP A 154 -4.39 17.64 -6.39
C ASP A 154 -3.04 17.43 -5.67
N PRO A 155 -2.03 18.30 -5.83
CA PRO A 155 -0.75 18.17 -5.13
C PRO A 155 -0.85 18.00 -3.62
N SER A 156 -1.90 18.52 -2.99
CA SER A 156 -2.16 18.37 -1.55
C SER A 156 -2.57 16.95 -1.11
N GLU A 157 -2.95 16.07 -2.04
CA GLU A 157 -3.20 14.65 -1.76
C GLU A 157 -1.91 13.81 -1.70
N LEU A 158 -0.77 14.37 -2.12
CA LEU A 158 0.53 13.70 -2.13
C LEU A 158 1.28 13.98 -0.82
N ASP A 159 1.49 12.94 -0.02
CA ASP A 159 2.31 12.99 1.18
C ASP A 159 3.78 12.72 0.84
N PHE A 160 4.60 13.76 1.04
CA PHE A 160 6.05 13.74 0.87
C PHE A 160 6.83 13.69 2.20
N SER A 161 6.16 13.53 3.35
CA SER A 161 6.79 13.55 4.69
C SER A 161 7.95 12.54 4.84
N ASN A 162 7.77 11.35 4.29
CA ASN A 162 8.77 10.29 4.23
C ASN A 162 9.32 10.09 2.81
N SER A 163 9.42 11.18 2.02
CA SER A 163 9.90 11.10 0.65
C SER A 163 11.42 10.86 0.56
N ALA A 164 11.83 10.21 -0.54
CA ALA A 164 13.22 10.01 -0.89
C ALA A 164 13.39 10.19 -2.40
N ILE A 165 14.47 10.83 -2.83
CA ILE A 165 14.82 10.91 -4.26
C ILE A 165 15.35 9.54 -4.68
N ILE A 166 14.63 8.86 -5.55
CA ILE A 166 14.99 7.53 -6.08
C ILE A 166 15.67 7.60 -7.45
N GLY A 167 15.62 8.75 -8.13
CA GLY A 167 16.35 8.98 -9.37
C GLY A 167 16.40 10.46 -9.77
N LYS A 168 17.38 10.81 -10.61
CA LYS A 168 17.47 12.11 -11.28
C LYS A 168 17.66 11.89 -12.78
N GLY A 169 16.82 12.52 -13.59
CA GLY A 169 16.91 12.53 -15.05
C GLY A 169 17.28 13.92 -15.58
N SER A 170 17.33 14.06 -16.90
CA SER A 170 17.63 15.34 -17.57
C SER A 170 16.55 16.41 -17.37
N PHE A 171 15.28 16.02 -17.25
CA PHE A 171 14.13 16.92 -17.22
C PHE A 171 13.45 17.05 -15.84
N GLY A 172 13.89 16.24 -14.87
CA GLY A 172 13.14 16.02 -13.64
C GLY A 172 13.85 15.11 -12.65
N GLU A 173 13.27 15.00 -11.47
CA GLU A 173 13.67 14.02 -10.46
C GLU A 173 12.51 13.07 -10.15
N ILE A 174 12.84 11.87 -9.71
CA ILE A 174 11.87 10.85 -9.33
C ILE A 174 11.91 10.73 -7.82
N LEU A 175 10.80 11.05 -7.17
CA LEU A 175 10.63 10.95 -5.72
C LEU A 175 9.72 9.76 -5.38
N LYS A 176 10.02 9.07 -4.28
CA LYS A 176 9.05 8.21 -3.60
C LYS A 176 8.13 9.08 -2.75
N ALA A 177 6.82 8.84 -2.81
CA ALA A 177 5.81 9.53 -2.00
C ALA A 177 4.67 8.57 -1.62
N CYS A 178 3.69 9.05 -0.88
CA CYS A 178 2.43 8.34 -0.60
C CYS A 178 1.24 9.10 -1.18
N TRP A 179 0.31 8.41 -1.85
CA TRP A 179 -0.97 8.96 -2.30
C TRP A 179 -2.10 8.11 -1.73
N ARG A 180 -2.96 8.69 -0.89
CA ARG A 180 -4.08 8.00 -0.21
C ARG A 180 -3.64 6.68 0.47
N GLY A 181 -2.45 6.67 1.10
CA GLY A 181 -1.84 5.50 1.74
C GLY A 181 -1.12 4.53 0.80
N THR A 182 -1.23 4.68 -0.52
CA THR A 182 -0.51 3.88 -1.52
C THR A 182 0.88 4.46 -1.78
N PRO A 183 1.97 3.68 -1.73
CA PRO A 183 3.30 4.18 -2.10
C PRO A 183 3.41 4.36 -3.62
N VAL A 184 3.87 5.54 -4.04
CA VAL A 184 3.92 5.97 -5.45
C VAL A 184 5.28 6.53 -5.84
N ALA A 185 5.62 6.40 -7.13
CA ALA A 185 6.77 7.06 -7.75
C ALA A 185 6.28 8.32 -8.49
N VAL A 186 6.84 9.46 -8.12
CA VAL A 186 6.48 10.80 -8.60
C VAL A 186 7.63 11.38 -9.42
N LYS A 187 7.49 11.41 -10.75
CA LYS A 187 8.42 12.06 -11.68
C LYS A 187 8.05 13.55 -11.75
N ARG A 188 8.81 14.39 -11.04
CA ARG A 188 8.60 15.84 -10.91
C ARG A 188 9.48 16.59 -11.90
N ILE A 189 8.88 17.48 -12.70
CA ILE A 189 9.62 18.38 -13.58
C ILE A 189 10.27 19.48 -12.75
N LEU A 190 11.54 19.78 -13.03
CA LEU A 190 12.27 20.81 -12.28
C LEU A 190 11.71 22.21 -12.56
N PRO A 191 11.65 23.13 -11.56
CA PRO A 191 11.05 24.45 -11.73
C PRO A 191 11.63 25.27 -12.89
N ASN A 192 12.94 25.18 -13.13
CA ASN A 192 13.65 25.85 -14.21
C ASN A 192 13.28 25.36 -15.62
N LEU A 193 12.68 24.16 -15.75
CA LEU A 193 12.18 23.60 -17.00
C LEU A 193 10.64 23.64 -17.09
N SER A 194 9.97 24.06 -16.00
CA SER A 194 8.51 24.02 -15.88
C SER A 194 7.75 25.10 -16.70
N ASP A 195 8.48 25.96 -17.41
CA ASP A 195 7.95 26.98 -18.34
C ASP A 195 8.35 26.71 -19.81
N ASP A 196 9.20 25.71 -20.06
CA ASP A 196 9.57 25.33 -21.42
C ASP A 196 8.40 24.62 -22.11
N ARG A 197 7.92 25.20 -23.21
CA ARG A 197 6.78 24.68 -23.98
C ARG A 197 7.01 23.28 -24.52
N LEU A 198 8.24 22.93 -24.90
CA LEU A 198 8.58 21.60 -25.41
C LEU A 198 8.51 20.57 -24.27
N VAL A 199 9.12 20.87 -23.12
CA VAL A 199 9.09 20.01 -21.94
C VAL A 199 7.66 19.78 -21.43
N ILE A 200 6.82 20.83 -21.41
CA ILE A 200 5.40 20.71 -21.06
C ILE A 200 4.62 19.88 -22.09
N GLN A 201 4.93 20.01 -23.38
CA GLN A 201 4.29 19.25 -24.45
C GLN A 201 4.66 17.76 -24.38
N ASP A 202 5.94 17.44 -24.18
CA ASP A 202 6.43 16.06 -24.05
C ASP A 202 5.85 15.39 -22.80
N PHE A 203 5.79 16.11 -21.66
CA PHE A 203 5.11 15.65 -20.45
C PHE A 203 3.63 15.34 -20.68
N ARG A 204 2.90 16.25 -21.35
CA ARG A 204 1.50 16.01 -21.72
C ARG A 204 1.36 14.86 -22.72
N HIS A 205 2.34 14.61 -23.58
CA HIS A 205 2.36 13.43 -24.45
C HIS A 205 2.54 12.14 -23.64
N GLU A 206 3.50 12.11 -22.71
CA GLU A 206 3.76 10.98 -21.81
C GLU A 206 2.50 10.63 -20.99
N VAL A 207 1.82 11.62 -20.39
CA VAL A 207 0.54 11.42 -19.69
C VAL A 207 -0.55 10.85 -20.62
N ASN A 208 -0.78 11.48 -21.78
CA ASN A 208 -1.82 11.05 -22.74
C ASN A 208 -1.57 9.66 -23.35
N LEU A 209 -0.33 9.17 -23.31
CA LEU A 209 0.05 7.82 -23.69
C LEU A 209 -0.22 6.87 -22.51
N LEU A 210 0.31 7.17 -21.32
CA LEU A 210 0.21 6.36 -20.11
C LEU A 210 -1.23 6.13 -19.62
N VAL A 211 -2.13 7.11 -19.78
CA VAL A 211 -3.58 6.97 -19.49
C VAL A 211 -4.22 5.77 -20.20
N LYS A 212 -3.68 5.36 -21.36
CA LYS A 212 -4.21 4.27 -22.19
C LYS A 212 -3.58 2.91 -21.89
N LEU A 213 -2.49 2.86 -21.11
CA LEU A 213 -1.72 1.65 -20.88
C LEU A 213 -2.13 0.96 -19.57
N ARG A 214 -2.52 -0.30 -19.67
CA ARG A 214 -2.85 -1.20 -18.54
C ARG A 214 -2.44 -2.63 -18.89
N HIS A 215 -1.34 -3.09 -18.32
CA HIS A 215 -0.80 -4.43 -18.56
C HIS A 215 0.11 -4.87 -17.40
N PRO A 216 0.10 -6.14 -16.95
CA PRO A 216 0.89 -6.61 -15.80
C PRO A 216 2.40 -6.39 -15.92
N ASN A 217 2.97 -6.36 -17.13
CA ASN A 217 4.39 -6.07 -17.37
C ASN A 217 4.68 -4.61 -17.81
N ILE A 218 3.75 -3.68 -17.59
CA ILE A 218 3.94 -2.24 -17.81
C ILE A 218 3.73 -1.50 -16.49
N VAL A 219 4.54 -0.49 -16.21
CA VAL A 219 4.39 0.36 -15.02
C VAL A 219 3.03 1.04 -15.04
N GLN A 220 2.22 0.79 -14.01
CA GLN A 220 0.87 1.32 -13.88
C GLN A 220 0.90 2.83 -13.59
N PHE A 221 0.32 3.59 -14.51
CA PHE A 221 -0.04 4.99 -14.31
C PHE A 221 -1.19 5.11 -13.29
N LEU A 222 -1.05 6.04 -12.35
CA LEU A 222 -2.03 6.29 -11.29
C LEU A 222 -2.64 7.69 -11.40
N GLY A 223 -1.85 8.68 -11.84
CA GLY A 223 -2.35 10.03 -12.08
C GLY A 223 -1.26 11.01 -12.50
N ALA A 224 -1.64 12.26 -12.68
CA ALA A 224 -0.73 13.35 -12.96
C ALA A 224 -1.21 14.66 -12.29
N VAL A 225 -0.28 15.60 -12.16
CA VAL A 225 -0.57 17.01 -11.91
C VAL A 225 -0.18 17.77 -13.17
N THR A 226 -1.19 18.27 -13.89
CA THR A 226 -1.03 18.98 -15.18
C THR A 226 -1.59 20.40 -15.15
N GLU A 227 -2.43 20.73 -14.16
CA GLU A 227 -3.04 22.06 -13.95
C GLU A 227 -2.21 22.96 -13.01
N LYS A 228 -1.52 22.35 -12.03
CA LYS A 228 -0.74 23.07 -10.99
C LYS A 228 0.75 22.81 -11.13
N LYS A 229 1.58 23.77 -10.68
CA LYS A 229 3.03 23.57 -10.55
C LYS A 229 3.41 23.06 -9.15
N PRO A 230 4.48 22.25 -9.01
CA PRO A 230 5.28 21.66 -10.09
C PRO A 230 4.50 20.56 -10.83
N LEU A 231 4.77 20.40 -12.13
CA LEU A 231 4.18 19.32 -12.94
C LEU A 231 4.73 17.96 -12.48
N MET A 232 3.86 16.98 -12.29
CA MET A 232 4.20 15.69 -11.70
C MET A 232 3.47 14.54 -12.39
N LEU A 233 4.19 13.47 -12.72
CA LEU A 233 3.62 12.21 -13.20
C LEU A 233 3.68 11.16 -12.07
N ILE A 234 2.56 10.52 -11.76
CA ILE A 234 2.41 9.59 -10.64
C ILE A 234 2.17 8.17 -11.17
N THR A 235 3.04 7.26 -10.75
CA THR A 235 3.04 5.83 -11.12
C THR A 235 3.17 4.94 -9.87
N GLU A 236 2.91 3.65 -10.00
CA GLU A 236 3.17 2.69 -8.91
C GLU A 236 4.65 2.70 -8.48
N TYR A 237 4.92 2.62 -7.16
CA TYR A 237 6.29 2.48 -6.67
C TYR A 237 6.72 1.00 -6.63
N LEU A 238 7.63 0.64 -7.53
CA LEU A 238 8.19 -0.71 -7.61
C LEU A 238 9.41 -0.83 -6.68
N ARG A 239 9.37 -1.79 -5.77
CA ARG A 239 10.29 -1.86 -4.62
C ARG A 239 11.62 -2.55 -4.93
N GLY A 240 11.70 -3.31 -6.02
CA GLY A 240 12.89 -4.05 -6.40
C GLY A 240 13.97 -3.22 -7.13
N GLY A 241 13.69 -1.94 -7.43
CA GLY A 241 14.62 -1.09 -8.16
C GLY A 241 14.63 -1.35 -9.67
N ASP A 242 15.74 -1.03 -10.33
CA ASP A 242 15.93 -1.21 -11.78
C ASP A 242 16.84 -2.40 -12.12
N LEU A 243 16.61 -2.99 -13.31
CA LEU A 243 17.30 -4.18 -13.78
C LEU A 243 18.80 -3.93 -14.02
N HIS A 244 19.23 -2.70 -14.34
CA HIS A 244 20.66 -2.42 -14.47
C HIS A 244 21.38 -2.55 -13.11
N GLN A 245 20.82 -1.98 -12.04
CA GLN A 245 21.40 -2.10 -10.70
C GLN A 245 21.34 -3.56 -10.21
N TYR A 246 20.22 -4.27 -10.44
CA TYR A 246 20.08 -5.68 -10.08
C TYR A 246 21.15 -6.57 -10.76
N LEU A 247 21.37 -6.41 -12.06
CA LEU A 247 22.40 -7.16 -12.80
C LEU A 247 23.81 -6.82 -12.31
N LYS A 248 24.07 -5.55 -11.96
CA LYS A 248 25.36 -5.12 -11.41
C LYS A 248 25.65 -5.74 -10.03
N GLU A 249 24.62 -5.97 -9.22
CA GLU A 249 24.76 -6.56 -7.88
C GLU A 249 24.77 -8.10 -7.89
N LYS A 250 24.05 -8.73 -8.82
CA LYS A 250 23.95 -10.20 -8.93
C LYS A 250 24.94 -10.85 -9.88
N GLY A 251 25.46 -10.12 -10.87
CA GLY A 251 26.23 -10.69 -11.98
C GLY A 251 25.36 -11.54 -12.91
N ALA A 252 25.99 -12.50 -13.59
CA ALA A 252 25.33 -13.46 -14.48
C ALA A 252 24.06 -14.07 -13.87
N LEU A 253 22.94 -13.96 -14.59
CA LEU A 253 21.71 -14.65 -14.23
C LEU A 253 21.80 -16.13 -14.59
N ASN A 254 21.16 -16.98 -13.80
CA ASN A 254 20.90 -18.35 -14.24
C ASN A 254 19.95 -18.34 -15.46
N PRO A 255 20.02 -19.34 -16.36
CA PRO A 255 19.23 -19.35 -17.59
C PRO A 255 17.71 -19.27 -17.38
N ALA A 256 17.17 -19.86 -16.32
CA ALA A 256 15.73 -19.86 -16.05
C ALA A 256 15.22 -18.46 -15.66
N THR A 257 15.94 -17.76 -14.76
CA THR A 257 15.64 -16.37 -14.41
C THR A 257 15.80 -15.45 -15.62
N ALA A 258 16.85 -15.62 -16.44
CA ALA A 258 17.04 -14.84 -17.66
C ALA A 258 15.89 -15.02 -18.67
N ILE A 259 15.39 -16.26 -18.83
CA ILE A 259 14.21 -16.55 -19.68
C ILE A 259 12.95 -15.88 -19.12
N ASN A 260 12.69 -15.99 -17.81
CA ASN A 260 11.52 -15.34 -17.19
C ASN A 260 11.55 -13.82 -17.35
N PHE A 261 12.70 -13.19 -17.14
CA PHE A 261 12.90 -11.76 -17.35
C PHE A 261 12.66 -11.35 -18.81
N ALA A 262 13.22 -12.10 -19.76
CA ALA A 262 13.00 -11.87 -21.18
C ALA A 262 11.52 -12.02 -21.56
N MET A 263 10.81 -13.01 -21.00
CA MET A 263 9.37 -13.22 -21.22
C MET A 263 8.50 -12.08 -20.70
N ASP A 264 8.79 -11.55 -19.50
CA ASP A 264 8.05 -10.41 -18.95
C ASP A 264 8.27 -9.13 -19.75
N ILE A 265 9.51 -8.83 -20.16
CA ILE A 265 9.81 -7.70 -21.07
C ILE A 265 9.13 -7.90 -22.42
N ALA A 266 9.19 -9.11 -22.99
CA ALA A 266 8.55 -9.45 -24.26
C ALA A 266 7.02 -9.26 -24.23
N ARG A 267 6.35 -9.69 -23.14
CA ARG A 267 4.90 -9.46 -22.94
C ARG A 267 4.57 -7.98 -22.87
N GLY A 268 5.34 -7.19 -22.12
CA GLY A 268 5.18 -5.73 -22.06
C GLY A 268 5.30 -5.08 -23.44
N MET A 269 6.35 -5.42 -24.19
CA MET A 269 6.56 -4.86 -25.53
C MET A 269 5.53 -5.35 -26.56
N ALA A 270 5.09 -6.60 -26.48
CA ALA A 270 4.02 -7.13 -27.33
C ALA A 270 2.70 -6.38 -27.10
N TYR A 271 2.37 -6.06 -25.84
CA TYR A 271 1.21 -5.23 -25.52
C TYR A 271 1.31 -3.81 -26.11
N LEU A 272 2.46 -3.15 -25.99
CA LEU A 272 2.68 -1.81 -26.54
C LEU A 272 2.59 -1.77 -28.08
N HIS A 273 3.05 -2.82 -28.75
CA HIS A 273 3.05 -2.91 -30.21
C HIS A 273 1.73 -3.45 -30.80
N ASN A 274 0.73 -3.75 -29.97
CA ASN A 274 -0.53 -4.32 -30.45
C ASN A 274 -1.46 -3.26 -31.07
N GLU A 275 -2.17 -3.65 -32.13
CA GLU A 275 -3.13 -2.78 -32.81
C GLU A 275 -4.38 -2.51 -31.94
N PRO A 276 -5.08 -1.37 -32.10
CA PRO A 276 -4.90 -0.33 -33.13
C PRO A 276 -4.01 0.86 -32.72
N ASN A 277 -3.39 0.84 -31.53
CA ASN A 277 -2.62 1.96 -30.98
C ASN A 277 -1.15 1.58 -30.74
N VAL A 278 -0.38 1.42 -31.82
CA VAL A 278 1.02 1.02 -31.76
C VAL A 278 1.85 2.09 -31.05
N VAL A 279 2.37 1.76 -29.86
CA VAL A 279 3.26 2.60 -29.05
C VAL A 279 4.70 2.09 -29.19
N ILE A 280 5.56 2.85 -29.87
CA ILE A 280 6.99 2.53 -29.90
C ILE A 280 7.67 3.20 -28.71
N HIS A 281 8.26 2.38 -27.82
CA HIS A 281 8.89 2.85 -26.56
C HIS A 281 10.15 3.70 -26.78
N ARG A 282 10.98 3.34 -27.78
CA ARG A 282 12.20 4.05 -28.22
C ARG A 282 13.38 4.13 -27.23
N ASP A 283 13.17 3.91 -25.94
CA ASP A 283 14.20 3.97 -24.89
C ASP A 283 14.22 2.72 -23.99
N LEU A 284 14.04 1.53 -24.58
CA LEU A 284 14.10 0.29 -23.82
C LEU A 284 15.54 -0.08 -23.48
N LYS A 285 15.89 0.06 -22.19
CA LYS A 285 17.20 -0.25 -21.59
C LYS A 285 17.00 -0.82 -20.17
N PRO A 286 17.97 -1.55 -19.58
CA PRO A 286 17.78 -2.15 -18.26
C PRO A 286 17.48 -1.17 -17.11
N ARG A 287 17.79 0.14 -17.24
CA ARG A 287 17.35 1.17 -16.27
C ARG A 287 15.85 1.48 -16.31
N ASN A 288 15.21 1.21 -17.44
CA ASN A 288 13.79 1.45 -17.70
C ASN A 288 12.96 0.17 -17.54
N VAL A 289 13.58 -0.91 -17.04
CA VAL A 289 12.92 -2.15 -16.64
C VAL A 289 13.05 -2.26 -15.13
N LEU A 290 11.91 -2.33 -14.45
CA LEU A 290 11.81 -2.24 -13.00
C LEU A 290 11.33 -3.56 -12.40
N LEU A 291 11.87 -3.91 -11.23
CA LEU A 291 11.53 -5.14 -10.51
C LEU A 291 10.40 -4.87 -9.51
N VAL A 292 9.35 -5.69 -9.55
CA VAL A 292 8.17 -5.50 -8.68
C VAL A 292 8.53 -5.59 -7.20
N ASN A 293 9.40 -6.54 -6.85
CA ASN A 293 9.82 -6.83 -5.49
C ASN A 293 11.31 -7.24 -5.45
N THR A 294 11.88 -7.33 -4.25
CA THR A 294 13.30 -7.67 -4.02
C THR A 294 13.62 -9.15 -4.32
N SER A 295 12.61 -10.03 -4.32
CA SER A 295 12.75 -11.42 -4.81
C SER A 295 12.93 -11.50 -6.32
N ALA A 296 12.63 -10.42 -7.06
CA ALA A 296 12.76 -10.32 -8.51
C ALA A 296 11.84 -11.30 -9.26
N ASP A 297 10.62 -11.49 -8.77
CA ASP A 297 9.69 -12.49 -9.35
C ASP A 297 9.13 -12.03 -10.71
N HIS A 298 8.92 -10.72 -10.87
CA HIS A 298 8.30 -10.11 -12.05
C HIS A 298 8.94 -8.78 -12.44
N LEU A 299 8.98 -8.53 -13.75
CA LEU A 299 9.46 -7.28 -14.34
C LEU A 299 8.34 -6.45 -14.97
N LYS A 300 8.48 -5.13 -14.88
CA LYS A 300 7.64 -4.14 -15.58
C LYS A 300 8.49 -3.16 -16.37
N VAL A 301 8.05 -2.82 -17.58
CA VAL A 301 8.69 -1.80 -18.44
C VAL A 301 8.09 -0.42 -18.14
N GLY A 302 8.95 0.60 -18.03
CA GLY A 302 8.60 1.97 -17.64
C GLY A 302 9.41 3.06 -18.34
N ASP A 303 9.20 4.31 -17.91
CA ASP A 303 9.76 5.55 -18.49
C ASP A 303 9.44 5.75 -19.99
N PHE A 304 8.28 6.35 -20.25
CA PHE A 304 7.74 6.53 -21.59
C PHE A 304 8.03 7.92 -22.18
N GLY A 305 8.92 8.70 -21.57
CA GLY A 305 9.20 10.10 -21.96
C GLY A 305 9.72 10.31 -23.38
N LEU A 306 10.22 9.26 -24.04
CA LEU A 306 10.64 9.28 -25.46
C LEU A 306 9.72 8.44 -26.38
N SER A 307 8.62 7.90 -25.85
CA SER A 307 7.71 7.03 -26.58
C SER A 307 6.82 7.82 -27.53
N LYS A 308 6.53 7.24 -28.70
CA LYS A 308 5.67 7.87 -29.72
C LYS A 308 4.54 6.93 -30.12
N LEU A 309 3.30 7.43 -30.00
CA LEU A 309 2.12 6.76 -30.55
C LEU A 309 2.08 6.91 -32.08
N ILE A 310 1.93 5.79 -32.79
CA ILE A 310 1.68 5.75 -34.23
C ILE A 310 0.26 5.25 -34.46
N ARG A 311 -0.55 6.05 -35.15
CA ARG A 311 -1.89 5.65 -35.61
C ARG A 311 -1.77 4.99 -36.98
N VAL A 312 -2.07 3.70 -37.05
CA VAL A 312 -2.17 2.98 -38.32
C VAL A 312 -3.51 3.34 -38.97
N GLN A 313 -3.48 4.05 -40.10
CA GLN A 313 -4.69 4.37 -40.89
C GLN A 313 -4.88 3.39 -42.06
N HIS A 314 -3.79 2.83 -42.59
CA HIS A 314 -3.81 1.77 -43.60
C HIS A 314 -2.77 0.68 -43.27
N SER A 315 -3.11 -0.58 -43.56
CA SER A 315 -2.23 -1.75 -43.34
C SER A 315 -0.90 -1.69 -44.11
N HIS A 316 -0.81 -0.87 -45.17
CA HIS A 316 0.41 -0.67 -45.93
C HIS A 316 1.34 0.43 -45.37
N ASP A 317 0.84 1.35 -44.55
CA ASP A 317 1.69 2.40 -43.92
C ASP A 317 2.52 1.85 -42.75
N VAL A 318 2.14 0.69 -42.21
CA VAL A 318 2.84 -0.05 -41.13
C VAL A 318 4.33 -0.26 -41.43
N TYR A 319 4.70 -0.36 -42.72
CA TYR A 319 6.04 -0.73 -43.17
C TYR A 319 6.88 0.42 -43.74
N LYS A 320 6.33 1.64 -43.87
CA LYS A 320 7.10 2.81 -44.33
C LYS A 320 7.83 3.50 -43.17
N LEU A 321 8.72 2.72 -42.55
CA LEU A 321 9.67 3.20 -41.55
C LEU A 321 10.74 4.06 -42.24
N THR A 322 10.95 5.28 -41.72
CA THR A 322 12.20 5.99 -41.96
C THR A 322 13.35 5.15 -41.43
N GLY A 323 14.42 5.02 -42.22
CA GLY A 323 15.48 4.00 -42.10
C GLY A 323 15.88 3.53 -40.70
N GLU A 324 16.17 2.23 -40.64
CA GLU A 324 16.65 1.45 -39.50
C GLU A 324 15.58 1.06 -38.44
N THR A 325 15.31 -0.25 -38.40
CA THR A 325 14.47 -1.04 -37.46
C THR A 325 13.00 -1.27 -37.82
N GLY A 326 12.76 -2.32 -38.63
CA GLY A 326 11.46 -3.00 -38.70
C GLY A 326 11.00 -3.50 -37.33
N SER A 327 9.70 -3.57 -37.03
CA SER A 327 9.20 -3.99 -35.71
C SER A 327 9.73 -5.36 -35.25
N CYS A 328 9.89 -6.32 -36.17
CA CYS A 328 10.54 -7.61 -35.90
C CYS A 328 12.05 -7.49 -35.68
N GLU A 329 12.74 -6.63 -36.43
CA GLU A 329 14.18 -6.36 -36.22
C GLU A 329 14.43 -5.59 -34.93
N TYR A 330 13.57 -4.64 -34.56
CA TYR A 330 13.63 -3.92 -33.29
C TYR A 330 13.44 -4.91 -32.15
N PHE A 331 12.46 -5.82 -32.24
CA PHE A 331 12.25 -6.87 -31.24
C PHE A 331 13.45 -7.83 -31.15
N LEU A 332 14.01 -8.24 -32.29
CA LEU A 332 15.19 -9.10 -32.35
C LEU A 332 16.46 -8.38 -31.86
N PHE A 333 16.62 -7.09 -32.12
CA PHE A 333 17.75 -6.25 -31.72
C PHE A 333 17.69 -5.89 -30.24
N VAL A 334 16.50 -5.56 -29.72
CA VAL A 334 16.21 -5.39 -28.29
C VAL A 334 16.45 -6.68 -27.54
N LEU A 335 15.91 -7.81 -28.03
CA LEU A 335 16.17 -9.12 -27.42
C LEU A 335 17.64 -9.51 -27.54
N CYS A 336 18.34 -9.24 -28.64
CA CYS A 336 19.78 -9.51 -28.75
C CYS A 336 20.61 -8.65 -27.81
N ARG A 337 20.30 -7.35 -27.64
CA ARG A 337 20.96 -6.48 -26.65
C ARG A 337 20.67 -6.93 -25.22
N LEU A 338 19.41 -7.24 -24.88
CA LEU A 338 19.05 -7.76 -23.56
C LEU A 338 19.67 -9.13 -23.32
N LYS A 339 19.67 -10.04 -24.29
CA LYS A 339 20.27 -11.38 -24.20
C LYS A 339 21.80 -11.33 -24.08
N MET A 340 22.47 -10.38 -24.74
CA MET A 340 23.87 -10.05 -24.48
C MET A 340 24.06 -9.57 -23.02
N CYS A 341 23.27 -8.60 -22.55
CA CYS A 341 23.38 -8.09 -21.17
C CYS A 341 22.98 -9.10 -20.08
N LEU A 342 22.10 -10.07 -20.37
CA LEU A 342 21.59 -11.05 -19.40
C LEU A 342 22.44 -12.33 -19.33
N LEU A 343 23.29 -12.60 -20.33
CA LEU A 343 24.10 -13.83 -20.44
C LEU A 343 25.62 -13.59 -20.53
N VAL A 344 26.08 -12.33 -20.60
CA VAL A 344 27.51 -11.97 -20.81
C VAL A 344 27.96 -10.88 -19.81
N SER A 345 27.67 -11.07 -18.53
CA SER A 345 28.13 -10.18 -17.43
C SER A 345 28.61 -10.98 -16.23
#